data_AF-A0AAP0LPT9-F1
#
_entry.id   AF-A0AAP0LPT9-F1
#
_cell.length_a   1.000
_cell.length_b   1.000
_cell.length_c   1.000
_cell.angle_alpha   90.00
_cell.angle_beta   90.00
_cell.angle_gamma   90.00
#
_symmetry.space_group_name_H-M   'P 1'
#
loop_
_entity.id
_entity.type
_entity.pdbx_description
1 polymer ?
#
loop_
_entity_poly.entity_id
_entity_poly.type
_entity_poly.pdbx_seq_one_letter_code
_entity_poly.pdbx_strand_id
1 'polypeptide(L)'
;MLSKKQTQLPIFITSNSPFKSSLFFIIIFLTAWFLLLFFWLPPTNPIHINLHRAYHLISNHIINSHMHRQPFSVYIYDMPSEFNLGLVKNCHHLNMHRDMCPHVANHGLGQPLQHVNAVGPACWFATNQFTAAMIFHARLENHPLRTWDPSRATLFYVPFYGGLHASSKFRETNLTARDELAVRFSEFLESQPWWQRNNGKDHFVVLGRTAWDFMRTKGGPDYGASTLLNLPRVQNLSVLAIERNPWTGKNQHGIPYPSYFHPCTSSQMLTWQHSMRLSKRPHLFSFVGAPRKGLQRAAIRDELIKQCGESIRCKLLTCRYGSGPSNKCSSPSEILGVMSKSQFCLQAPGDSFTRRSTFDSVLAGCIPVFFSRHTAYTQYMWYLPQDAEEYSVYINGENGNATRRIEDELMKIPRERVERMRKKVIDLIPRVTYKHPNASDDDLKSCKFRFRNLRGQDIIVSIERTNYDGGARLL
;
A
#
# COMPACT_ATOMS: atom_id res chain seq x y z
N MET A 1 93.88 9.30 13.70
CA MET A 1 94.92 8.51 14.39
C MET A 1 94.46 8.25 15.81
N LEU A 2 94.40 6.96 16.19
CA LEU A 2 94.50 6.38 17.55
C LEU A 2 94.27 7.28 18.78
N SER A 3 93.34 6.90 19.66
CA SER A 3 93.72 6.23 20.93
C SER A 3 92.51 5.83 21.79
N LYS A 4 92.68 4.71 22.48
CA LYS A 4 91.76 4.01 23.39
C LYS A 4 91.42 4.83 24.65
N LYS A 5 90.24 4.55 25.23
CA LYS A 5 89.98 4.20 26.66
C LYS A 5 88.45 4.28 26.90
N GLN A 6 87.80 3.56 27.80
CA GLN A 6 88.01 2.33 28.56
C GLN A 6 86.63 2.06 29.22
N THR A 7 86.24 0.80 29.26
CA THR A 7 85.03 0.22 29.84
C THR A 7 84.79 0.57 31.32
N GLN A 8 83.55 0.90 31.69
CA GLN A 8 82.89 0.51 32.95
C GLN A 8 81.38 0.26 32.70
N LEU A 9 80.87 -0.85 33.25
CA LEU A 9 79.50 -1.38 33.12
C LEU A 9 78.39 -0.45 33.66
N PRO A 10 77.14 -0.63 33.20
CA PRO A 10 75.98 -0.54 34.07
C PRO A 10 75.26 -1.88 34.27
N ILE A 11 74.78 -2.02 35.49
CA ILE A 11 74.06 -3.11 36.14
C ILE A 11 72.72 -3.37 35.44
N PHE A 12 72.44 -4.63 35.10
CA PHE A 12 71.11 -5.11 34.70
C PHE A 12 70.22 -5.21 35.94
N ILE A 13 69.25 -4.29 36.07
CA ILE A 13 68.09 -4.47 36.94
C ILE A 13 67.00 -5.10 36.09
N THR A 14 66.75 -6.41 36.27
CA THR A 14 65.50 -7.04 35.81
C THR A 14 64.57 -7.17 37.01
N SER A 15 63.54 -6.32 37.02
CA SER A 15 62.47 -6.31 38.00
C SER A 15 61.54 -7.51 37.75
N ASN A 16 61.55 -8.48 38.67
CA ASN A 16 60.56 -9.55 38.75
C ASN A 16 59.26 -8.98 39.32
N SER A 17 58.26 -8.78 38.45
CA SER A 17 56.93 -8.32 38.82
C SER A 17 56.05 -9.47 39.35
N PRO A 18 55.43 -9.36 40.53
CA PRO A 18 54.57 -10.38 41.14
C PRO A 18 53.23 -10.58 40.40
N PHE A 19 52.96 -9.82 39.34
CA PHE A 19 51.68 -9.84 38.61
C PHE A 19 51.52 -11.07 37.70
N LYS A 20 52.61 -11.70 37.28
CA LYS A 20 52.55 -12.92 36.42
C LYS A 20 52.14 -14.18 37.19
N SER A 21 52.39 -14.22 38.49
CA SER A 21 52.06 -15.38 39.34
C SER A 21 50.54 -15.47 39.57
N SER A 22 49.87 -14.35 39.86
CA SER A 22 48.42 -14.35 40.10
C SER A 22 47.58 -14.70 38.87
N LEU A 23 48.01 -14.32 37.66
CA LEU A 23 47.28 -14.66 36.43
C LEU A 23 47.33 -16.18 36.14
N PHE A 24 48.45 -16.82 36.46
CA PHE A 24 48.63 -18.26 36.29
C PHE A 24 47.69 -19.06 37.19
N PHE A 25 47.52 -18.66 38.46
CA PHE A 25 46.59 -19.31 39.37
C PHE A 25 45.12 -19.12 38.99
N ILE A 26 44.74 -17.96 38.44
CA ILE A 26 43.38 -17.72 37.95
C ILE A 26 43.05 -18.64 36.77
N ILE A 27 44.00 -18.81 35.82
CA ILE A 27 43.80 -19.69 34.67
C ILE A 27 43.64 -21.15 35.11
N ILE A 28 44.46 -21.62 36.06
CA ILE A 28 44.34 -22.98 36.62
C ILE A 28 42.99 -23.18 37.32
N PHE A 29 42.53 -22.18 38.07
CA PHE A 29 41.24 -22.27 38.76
C PHE A 29 40.07 -22.36 37.75
N LEU A 30 40.09 -21.55 36.70
CA LEU A 30 39.05 -21.56 35.67
C LEU A 30 39.05 -22.86 34.84
N THR A 31 40.23 -23.41 34.52
CA THR A 31 40.31 -24.69 33.80
C THR A 31 39.87 -25.87 34.67
N ALA A 32 40.25 -25.89 35.96
CA ALA A 32 39.77 -26.90 36.90
C ALA A 32 38.25 -26.83 37.09
N TRP A 33 37.67 -25.63 37.18
CA TRP A 33 36.23 -25.45 37.29
C TRP A 33 35.48 -25.91 36.03
N PHE A 34 36.01 -25.62 34.84
CA PHE A 34 35.43 -26.07 33.58
C PHE A 34 35.47 -27.60 33.44
N LEU A 35 36.56 -28.25 33.85
CA LEU A 35 36.68 -29.70 33.85
C LEU A 35 35.71 -30.34 34.88
N LEU A 36 35.53 -29.73 36.05
CA LEU A 36 34.53 -30.16 37.03
C LEU A 36 33.11 -30.12 36.45
N LEU A 37 32.74 -29.03 35.77
CA LEU A 37 31.44 -28.92 35.09
C LEU A 37 31.26 -29.98 33.99
N PHE A 38 32.32 -30.30 33.26
CA PHE A 38 32.27 -31.27 32.16
C PHE A 38 32.21 -32.73 32.64
N PHE A 39 32.81 -33.05 33.79
CA PHE A 39 32.86 -34.42 34.31
C PHE A 39 31.82 -34.73 35.41
N TRP A 40 31.24 -33.74 36.09
CA TRP A 40 30.23 -33.95 37.13
C TRP A 40 28.78 -33.70 36.68
N LEU A 41 28.56 -33.13 35.49
CA LEU A 41 27.24 -33.07 34.86
C LEU A 41 27.24 -34.09 33.71
N PRO A 42 26.63 -35.28 33.87
CA PRO A 42 26.51 -36.21 32.76
C PRO A 42 25.73 -35.52 31.63
N PRO A 43 26.14 -35.69 30.35
CA PRO A 43 25.33 -35.23 29.25
C PRO A 43 23.98 -35.91 29.37
N THR A 44 22.94 -35.10 29.61
CA THR A 44 21.57 -35.59 29.51
C THR A 44 21.40 -36.04 28.08
N ASN A 45 21.38 -37.35 27.85
CA ASN A 45 20.90 -37.90 26.60
C ASN A 45 19.48 -37.35 26.43
N PRO A 46 19.21 -36.49 25.43
CA PRO A 46 17.84 -36.26 25.07
C PRO A 46 17.35 -37.61 24.56
N ILE A 47 16.38 -38.18 25.26
CA ILE A 47 15.55 -39.26 24.72
C ILE A 47 15.03 -38.70 23.40
N HIS A 48 15.65 -39.12 22.30
CA HIS A 48 15.22 -38.83 20.95
C HIS A 48 13.93 -39.64 20.72
N ILE A 49 12.84 -39.19 21.36
CA ILE A 49 11.52 -39.51 20.86
C ILE A 49 11.51 -38.88 19.47
N ASN A 50 11.26 -39.71 18.46
CA ASN A 50 11.16 -39.39 17.03
C ASN A 50 10.00 -38.41 16.72
N LEU A 51 9.67 -37.48 17.62
CA LEU A 51 8.67 -36.46 17.41
C LEU A 51 9.12 -35.47 16.34
N HIS A 52 10.41 -35.12 16.24
CA HIS A 52 10.85 -34.12 15.24
C HIS A 52 10.90 -34.68 13.81
N ARG A 53 11.17 -35.99 13.64
CA ARG A 53 11.10 -36.67 12.34
C ARG A 53 9.66 -37.02 11.98
N ALA A 54 8.81 -37.40 12.95
CA ALA A 54 7.39 -37.53 12.74
C ALA A 54 6.72 -36.19 12.47
N TYR A 55 7.10 -35.08 13.12
CA TYR A 55 6.56 -33.75 12.83
C TYR A 55 7.07 -33.22 11.49
N HIS A 56 8.31 -33.51 11.06
CA HIS A 56 8.74 -33.15 9.71
C HIS A 56 8.17 -34.06 8.63
N LEU A 57 7.96 -35.36 8.89
CA LEU A 57 7.31 -36.26 7.94
C LEU A 57 5.80 -36.03 7.89
N ILE A 58 5.14 -35.74 9.01
CA ILE A 58 3.73 -35.35 9.08
C ILE A 58 3.55 -33.92 8.59
N SER A 59 4.44 -32.97 8.88
CA SER A 59 4.39 -31.61 8.31
C SER A 59 4.71 -31.63 6.82
N ASN A 60 5.71 -32.40 6.35
CA ASN A 60 5.95 -32.56 4.91
C ASN A 60 4.86 -33.40 4.22
N HIS A 61 4.22 -34.35 4.91
CA HIS A 61 3.10 -35.12 4.36
C HIS A 61 1.80 -34.33 4.39
N ILE A 62 1.57 -33.45 5.37
CA ILE A 62 0.46 -32.48 5.43
C ILE A 62 0.71 -31.33 4.43
N ILE A 63 1.94 -30.86 4.27
CA ILE A 63 2.33 -29.88 3.24
C ILE A 63 2.17 -30.50 1.85
N ASN A 64 2.61 -31.76 1.64
CA ASN A 64 2.43 -32.46 0.36
C ASN A 64 0.98 -32.91 0.12
N SER A 65 0.21 -33.29 1.14
CA SER A 65 -1.21 -33.67 1.00
C SER A 65 -2.12 -32.46 0.84
N HIS A 66 -1.76 -31.28 1.37
CA HIS A 66 -2.43 -30.01 1.08
C HIS A 66 -1.96 -29.34 -0.23
N MET A 67 -0.77 -29.63 -0.74
CA MET A 67 -0.34 -29.15 -2.06
C MET A 67 -1.09 -29.82 -3.22
N HIS A 68 -1.73 -30.97 -3.00
CA HIS A 68 -2.59 -31.60 -4.01
C HIS A 68 -3.99 -30.95 -4.15
N ARG A 69 -4.30 -29.87 -3.41
CA ARG A 69 -5.54 -29.08 -3.54
C ARG A 69 -5.30 -27.58 -3.40
N GLN A 70 -4.37 -27.00 -4.15
CA GLN A 70 -4.42 -25.55 -4.42
C GLN A 70 -5.10 -25.35 -5.78
N PRO A 71 -6.44 -25.23 -5.85
CA PRO A 71 -7.14 -24.98 -7.12
C PRO A 71 -6.92 -23.54 -7.62
N PHE A 72 -6.06 -22.77 -6.95
CA PHE A 72 -5.81 -21.38 -7.24
C PHE A 72 -4.32 -21.05 -7.17
N SER A 73 -3.75 -20.63 -8.31
CA SER A 73 -2.40 -20.06 -8.38
C SER A 73 -2.34 -18.88 -9.34
N VAL A 74 -1.39 -17.98 -9.12
CA VAL A 74 -1.19 -16.78 -9.93
C VAL A 74 0.17 -16.86 -10.62
N TYR A 75 0.19 -16.78 -11.94
CA TYR A 75 1.42 -16.58 -12.70
C TYR A 75 1.63 -15.09 -12.93
N ILE A 76 2.88 -14.64 -12.82
CA ILE A 76 3.28 -13.27 -13.16
C ILE A 76 3.94 -13.34 -14.52
N TYR A 77 3.43 -12.58 -15.48
CA TYR A 77 4.04 -12.48 -16.80
C TYR A 77 5.49 -11.99 -16.71
N ASP A 78 6.37 -12.67 -17.43
CA ASP A 78 7.69 -12.14 -17.77
C ASP A 78 7.53 -11.09 -18.88
N MET A 79 7.47 -9.82 -18.48
CA MET A 79 7.21 -8.70 -19.38
C MET A 79 8.54 -8.03 -19.79
N PRO A 80 8.69 -7.60 -21.06
CA PRO A 80 9.76 -6.70 -21.46
C PRO A 80 9.86 -5.49 -20.52
N SER A 81 11.09 -5.17 -20.09
CA SER A 81 11.30 -4.20 -19.01
C SER A 81 10.74 -2.80 -19.29
N GLU A 82 10.58 -2.43 -20.56
CA GLU A 82 9.93 -1.17 -20.98
C GLU A 82 8.49 -1.00 -20.48
N PHE A 83 7.80 -2.10 -20.14
CA PHE A 83 6.45 -2.06 -19.60
C PHE A 83 6.43 -1.84 -18.07
N ASN A 84 7.55 -2.03 -17.37
CA ASN A 84 7.61 -1.97 -15.91
C ASN A 84 8.91 -1.38 -15.35
N LEU A 85 9.85 -2.20 -14.88
CA LEU A 85 11.07 -1.82 -14.17
C LEU A 85 12.01 -0.95 -15.03
N GLY A 86 11.91 -1.02 -16.35
CA GLY A 86 12.61 -0.12 -17.27
C GLY A 86 12.12 1.33 -17.16
N LEU A 87 10.82 1.55 -16.92
CA LEU A 87 10.24 2.90 -16.78
C LEU A 87 10.79 3.63 -15.55
N VAL A 88 11.01 2.90 -14.44
CA VAL A 88 11.51 3.48 -13.18
C VAL A 88 13.00 3.78 -13.20
N LYS A 89 13.77 3.30 -14.20
CA LYS A 89 15.17 3.71 -14.39
C LYS A 89 15.31 5.20 -14.66
N ASN A 90 14.31 5.81 -15.30
CA ASN A 90 14.26 7.26 -15.56
C ASN A 90 13.18 7.95 -14.71
N CYS A 91 13.17 7.65 -13.40
CA CYS A 91 12.12 8.07 -12.48
C CYS A 91 11.91 9.59 -12.38
N HIS A 92 12.92 10.41 -12.67
CA HIS A 92 12.81 11.87 -12.66
C HIS A 92 11.78 12.40 -13.68
N HIS A 93 11.54 11.66 -14.76
CA HIS A 93 10.63 12.06 -15.85
C HIS A 93 9.25 11.42 -15.76
N LEU A 94 8.97 10.62 -14.73
CA LEU A 94 7.68 9.94 -14.57
C LEU A 94 6.54 10.87 -14.16
N ASN A 95 6.82 12.10 -13.76
CA ASN A 95 5.78 13.08 -13.44
C ASN A 95 6.27 14.51 -13.72
N MET A 96 5.47 15.29 -14.45
CA MET A 96 5.83 16.67 -14.81
C MET A 96 5.87 17.67 -13.64
N HIS A 97 5.33 17.32 -12.48
CA HIS A 97 5.22 18.22 -11.32
C HIS A 97 6.14 17.83 -10.16
N ARG A 98 6.74 16.65 -10.20
CA ARG A 98 7.43 16.06 -9.06
C ARG A 98 8.45 15.04 -9.50
N ASP A 99 9.65 15.10 -8.92
CA ASP A 99 10.61 14.01 -9.00
C ASP A 99 10.03 12.75 -8.33
N MET A 100 9.85 11.68 -9.11
CA MET A 100 9.27 10.43 -8.62
C MET A 100 10.31 9.49 -8.02
N CYS A 101 11.62 9.74 -8.16
CA CYS A 101 12.66 8.82 -7.66
C CYS A 101 12.53 8.50 -6.16
N PRO A 102 12.29 9.49 -5.26
CA PRO A 102 12.06 9.19 -3.84
C PRO A 102 10.79 8.38 -3.57
N HIS A 103 9.85 8.36 -4.52
CA HIS A 103 8.53 7.76 -4.36
C HIS A 103 8.41 6.36 -4.96
N VAL A 104 9.27 5.99 -5.90
CA VAL A 104 9.30 4.66 -6.52
C VAL A 104 10.26 3.71 -5.80
N ALA A 105 11.07 4.22 -4.87
CA ALA A 105 11.90 3.42 -3.98
C ALA A 105 11.08 2.41 -3.14
N ASN A 106 11.77 1.41 -2.56
CA ASN A 106 11.16 0.38 -1.71
C ASN A 106 9.92 -0.26 -2.37
N HIS A 107 10.08 -0.70 -3.62
CA HIS A 107 9.00 -1.33 -4.40
C HIS A 107 7.73 -0.45 -4.54
N GLY A 108 7.92 0.87 -4.66
CA GLY A 108 6.81 1.82 -4.79
C GLY A 108 6.19 2.29 -3.48
N LEU A 109 6.70 1.85 -2.32
CA LEU A 109 6.34 2.44 -1.04
C LEU A 109 6.91 3.86 -0.89
N GLY A 110 8.03 4.17 -1.54
CA GLY A 110 8.78 5.42 -1.40
C GLY A 110 9.77 5.37 -0.22
N GLN A 111 10.45 6.48 0.04
CA GLN A 111 11.41 6.58 1.15
C GLN A 111 10.72 6.48 2.53
N PRO A 112 11.33 5.83 3.54
CA PRO A 112 10.77 5.78 4.89
C PRO A 112 10.61 7.18 5.50
N LEU A 113 9.56 7.36 6.30
CA LEU A 113 9.26 8.59 7.02
C LEU A 113 9.64 8.43 8.49
N GLN A 114 10.62 9.20 8.95
CA GLN A 114 11.18 9.06 10.30
C GLN A 114 10.32 9.70 11.41
N HIS A 115 9.34 10.53 11.08
CA HIS A 115 8.66 11.42 12.05
C HIS A 115 7.14 11.24 12.17
N VAL A 116 6.60 10.08 11.82
CA VAL A 116 5.18 9.77 12.07
C VAL A 116 5.08 8.98 13.38
N ASN A 117 5.08 9.71 14.50
CA ASN A 117 5.37 9.28 15.88
C ASN A 117 4.46 8.19 16.51
N ALA A 118 3.61 7.49 15.77
CA ALA A 118 2.58 6.62 16.36
C ALA A 118 2.84 5.11 16.26
N VAL A 119 3.61 4.64 15.27
CA VAL A 119 3.71 3.19 14.97
C VAL A 119 5.10 2.81 14.45
N GLY A 120 6.15 3.19 15.16
CA GLY A 120 7.53 2.86 14.81
C GLY A 120 8.05 3.44 13.48
N PRO A 121 9.37 3.59 13.32
CA PRO A 121 9.97 4.24 12.15
C PRO A 121 9.85 3.43 10.83
N ALA A 122 9.39 2.17 10.88
CA ALA A 122 9.46 1.24 9.74
C ALA A 122 8.14 1.02 8.99
N CYS A 123 7.03 1.64 9.41
CA CYS A 123 5.72 1.43 8.78
C CYS A 123 5.24 2.61 7.93
N TRP A 124 5.98 3.72 7.91
CA TRP A 124 5.54 4.95 7.27
C TRP A 124 6.46 5.29 6.11
N PHE A 125 5.89 5.56 4.94
CA PHE A 125 6.65 5.81 3.74
C PHE A 125 6.09 7.00 2.97
N ALA A 126 6.95 7.66 2.20
CA ALA A 126 6.60 8.74 1.28
C ALA A 126 5.85 8.20 0.05
N THR A 127 4.83 7.38 0.27
CA THR A 127 4.10 6.66 -0.78
C THR A 127 3.38 7.64 -1.67
N ASN A 128 3.61 7.54 -2.97
CA ASN A 128 2.89 8.33 -3.94
C ASN A 128 1.59 7.63 -4.31
N GLN A 129 0.52 8.41 -4.48
CA GLN A 129 -0.79 7.89 -4.82
C GLN A 129 -0.85 7.08 -6.12
N PHE A 130 0.17 7.18 -6.98
CA PHE A 130 0.20 6.52 -8.29
C PHE A 130 1.09 5.27 -8.37
N THR A 131 1.63 4.79 -7.25
CA THR A 131 2.56 3.64 -7.25
C THR A 131 1.88 2.29 -6.95
N ALA A 132 0.54 2.23 -6.93
CA ALA A 132 -0.20 1.00 -6.63
C ALA A 132 0.27 -0.20 -7.47
N ALA A 133 0.52 -0.01 -8.78
CA ALA A 133 1.01 -1.08 -9.65
C ALA A 133 2.32 -1.72 -9.16
N MET A 134 3.25 -0.91 -8.63
CA MET A 134 4.52 -1.41 -8.08
C MET A 134 4.33 -2.17 -6.78
N ILE A 135 3.47 -1.66 -5.90
CA ILE A 135 3.16 -2.28 -4.60
C ILE A 135 2.55 -3.66 -4.83
N PHE A 136 1.61 -3.78 -5.76
CA PHE A 136 1.03 -5.08 -6.13
C PHE A 136 2.04 -6.01 -6.75
N HIS A 137 2.87 -5.51 -7.65
CA HIS A 137 3.87 -6.34 -8.30
C HIS A 137 4.78 -7.01 -7.27
N ALA A 138 5.37 -6.22 -6.37
CA ALA A 138 6.26 -6.76 -5.34
C ALA A 138 5.55 -7.67 -4.32
N ARG A 139 4.27 -7.41 -4.03
CA ARG A 139 3.47 -8.30 -3.18
C ARG A 139 3.13 -9.62 -3.85
N LEU A 140 2.82 -9.61 -5.14
CA LEU A 140 2.55 -10.83 -5.91
C LEU A 140 3.83 -11.64 -6.12
N GLU A 141 4.97 -10.98 -6.29
CA GLU A 141 6.26 -11.66 -6.44
C GLU A 141 6.60 -12.56 -5.25
N ASN A 142 6.23 -12.12 -4.04
CA ASN A 142 6.43 -12.83 -2.78
C ASN A 142 5.19 -13.62 -2.31
N HIS A 143 4.17 -13.77 -3.16
CA HIS A 143 2.91 -14.37 -2.74
C HIS A 143 3.00 -15.90 -2.67
N PRO A 144 2.50 -16.57 -1.62
CA PRO A 144 2.55 -18.03 -1.49
C PRO A 144 1.83 -18.80 -2.60
N LEU A 145 0.88 -18.17 -3.28
CA LEU A 145 0.12 -18.75 -4.40
C LEU A 145 0.74 -18.42 -5.77
N ARG A 146 1.92 -17.78 -5.81
CA ARG A 146 2.63 -17.55 -7.06
C ARG A 146 3.10 -18.90 -7.62
N THR A 147 2.86 -19.13 -8.91
CA THR A 147 3.46 -20.23 -9.67
C THR A 147 4.45 -19.69 -10.69
N TRP A 148 5.55 -20.42 -10.90
CA TRP A 148 6.50 -20.19 -12.00
C TRP A 148 6.14 -20.96 -13.27
N ASP A 149 5.23 -21.93 -13.14
CA ASP A 149 4.71 -22.72 -14.24
C ASP A 149 3.33 -22.17 -14.64
N PRO A 150 3.20 -21.53 -15.82
CA PRO A 150 1.96 -20.94 -16.28
C PRO A 150 0.87 -21.98 -16.62
N SER A 151 1.22 -23.26 -16.83
CA SER A 151 0.22 -24.31 -17.08
C SER A 151 -0.66 -24.60 -15.87
N ARG A 152 -0.11 -24.37 -14.67
CA ARG A 152 -0.81 -24.52 -13.38
C ARG A 152 -1.56 -23.25 -12.95
N ALA A 153 -1.37 -22.16 -13.69
CA ALA A 153 -1.90 -20.85 -13.33
C ALA A 153 -3.41 -20.76 -13.54
N THR A 154 -4.10 -20.34 -12.49
CA THR A 154 -5.52 -20.00 -12.53
C THR A 154 -5.72 -18.56 -13.00
N LEU A 155 -4.81 -17.66 -12.61
CA LEU A 155 -4.79 -16.27 -13.03
C LEU A 155 -3.43 -15.83 -13.52
N PHE A 156 -3.46 -14.80 -14.37
CA PHE A 156 -2.27 -14.18 -14.90
C PHE A 156 -2.22 -12.71 -14.51
N TYR A 157 -1.25 -12.36 -13.68
CA TYR A 157 -0.93 -10.96 -13.42
C TYR A 157 -0.02 -10.43 -14.52
N VAL A 158 -0.41 -9.29 -15.09
CA VAL A 158 0.35 -8.58 -16.11
C VAL A 158 1.01 -7.35 -15.48
N PRO A 159 2.31 -7.37 -15.14
CA PRO A 159 2.98 -6.23 -14.52
C PRO A 159 3.25 -5.13 -15.55
N PHE A 160 2.31 -4.19 -15.66
CA PHE A 160 2.42 -3.00 -16.50
C PHE A 160 2.29 -1.71 -15.67
N TYR A 161 3.33 -0.87 -15.66
CA TYR A 161 3.32 0.41 -14.94
C TYR A 161 2.74 1.54 -15.80
N GLY A 162 1.64 1.25 -16.49
CA GLY A 162 1.00 2.18 -17.44
C GLY A 162 0.62 3.53 -16.84
N GLY A 163 0.29 3.58 -15.55
CA GLY A 163 0.01 4.84 -14.84
C GLY A 163 1.23 5.76 -14.66
N LEU A 164 2.42 5.19 -14.50
CA LEU A 164 3.68 5.95 -14.45
C LEU A 164 4.04 6.46 -15.85
N HIS A 165 3.90 5.63 -16.89
CA HIS A 165 4.09 6.05 -18.27
C HIS A 165 3.09 7.14 -18.70
N ALA A 166 1.80 6.95 -18.44
CA ALA A 166 0.78 7.96 -18.73
C ALA A 166 1.11 9.31 -18.07
N SER A 167 1.67 9.28 -16.84
CA SER A 167 2.08 10.48 -16.13
C SER A 167 3.27 11.22 -16.77
N SER A 168 4.20 10.50 -17.41
CA SER A 168 5.33 11.12 -18.11
C SER A 168 4.91 11.76 -19.44
N LYS A 169 3.79 11.32 -20.02
CA LYS A 169 3.33 11.72 -21.36
C LYS A 169 2.25 12.80 -21.38
N PHE A 170 1.85 13.38 -20.24
CA PHE A 170 0.81 14.43 -20.21
C PHE A 170 1.13 15.69 -21.04
N ARG A 171 2.40 15.98 -21.31
CA ARG A 171 2.83 17.12 -22.15
C ARG A 171 3.11 16.76 -23.61
N GLU A 172 3.05 15.48 -23.96
CA GLU A 172 3.34 15.00 -25.30
C GLU A 172 2.19 15.34 -26.24
N THR A 173 2.38 16.26 -27.19
CA THR A 173 1.31 16.67 -28.11
C THR A 173 1.07 15.66 -29.23
N ASN A 174 2.07 14.83 -29.56
CA ASN A 174 1.93 13.76 -30.54
C ASN A 174 1.17 12.57 -29.93
N LEU A 175 -0.11 12.44 -30.27
CA LEU A 175 -0.99 11.38 -29.74
C LEU A 175 -0.50 9.97 -30.07
N THR A 176 0.15 9.77 -31.22
CA THR A 176 0.76 8.48 -31.58
C THR A 176 1.90 8.14 -30.62
N ALA A 177 2.79 9.09 -30.34
CA ALA A 177 3.88 8.92 -29.37
C ALA A 177 3.36 8.77 -27.92
N ARG A 178 2.21 9.36 -27.61
CA ARG A 178 1.54 9.23 -26.30
C ARG A 178 1.01 7.80 -26.08
N ASP A 179 0.47 7.19 -27.13
CA ASP A 179 -0.18 5.87 -27.09
C ASP A 179 0.76 4.69 -27.42
N GLU A 180 1.93 4.95 -27.99
CA GLU A 180 2.86 3.93 -28.50
C GLU A 180 3.07 2.76 -27.53
N LEU A 181 3.40 3.04 -26.26
CA LEU A 181 3.63 1.98 -25.27
C LEU A 181 2.36 1.17 -24.99
N ALA A 182 1.18 1.79 -25.00
CA ALA A 182 -0.08 1.09 -24.77
C ALA A 182 -0.45 0.15 -25.93
N VAL A 183 -0.15 0.57 -27.17
CA VAL A 183 -0.35 -0.25 -28.36
C VAL A 183 0.61 -1.44 -28.36
N ARG A 184 1.91 -1.21 -28.14
CA ARG A 184 2.92 -2.28 -28.06
C ARG A 184 2.66 -3.24 -26.92
N PHE A 185 2.17 -2.74 -25.78
CA PHE A 185 1.72 -3.58 -24.66
C PHE A 185 0.57 -4.52 -25.07
N SER A 186 -0.44 -3.97 -25.75
CA SER A 186 -1.60 -4.72 -26.25
C SER A 186 -1.19 -5.79 -27.26
N GLU A 187 -0.29 -5.46 -28.20
CA GLU A 187 0.25 -6.40 -29.19
C GLU A 187 1.12 -7.50 -28.54
N PHE A 188 1.95 -7.12 -27.56
CA PHE A 188 2.74 -8.09 -26.80
C PHE A 188 1.84 -9.12 -26.12
N LEU A 189 0.74 -8.70 -25.49
CA LEU A 189 -0.19 -9.63 -24.84
C LEU A 189 -0.81 -10.61 -25.83
N GLU A 190 -1.25 -10.14 -27.00
CA GLU A 190 -1.87 -11.00 -28.01
C GLU A 190 -0.95 -12.11 -28.51
N SER A 191 0.35 -11.83 -28.60
CA SER A 191 1.33 -12.81 -29.07
C SER A 191 1.62 -13.91 -28.04
N GLN A 192 1.14 -13.78 -26.80
CA GLN A 192 1.41 -14.75 -25.74
C GLN A 192 0.46 -15.97 -25.84
N PRO A 193 0.98 -17.21 -25.82
CA PRO A 193 0.13 -18.42 -25.87
C PRO A 193 -0.91 -18.47 -24.72
N TRP A 194 -0.51 -18.07 -23.52
CA TRP A 194 -1.39 -18.06 -22.35
C TRP A 194 -2.48 -16.99 -22.41
N TRP A 195 -2.27 -15.92 -23.17
CA TRP A 195 -3.32 -14.94 -23.47
C TRP A 195 -4.36 -15.55 -24.41
N GLN A 196 -3.90 -16.16 -25.50
CA GLN A 196 -4.76 -16.74 -26.54
C GLN A 196 -5.69 -17.83 -25.99
N ARG A 197 -5.21 -18.61 -25.02
CA ARG A 197 -5.96 -19.68 -24.36
C ARG A 197 -7.38 -19.28 -23.92
N ASN A 198 -7.51 -18.10 -23.32
CA ASN A 198 -8.78 -17.59 -22.77
C ASN A 198 -9.10 -16.16 -23.24
N ASN A 199 -8.41 -15.70 -24.28
CA ASN A 199 -8.51 -14.34 -24.82
C ASN A 199 -8.40 -13.25 -23.74
N GLY A 200 -7.46 -13.42 -22.79
CA GLY A 200 -7.20 -12.44 -21.72
C GLY A 200 -8.18 -12.44 -20.54
N LYS A 201 -9.23 -13.27 -20.54
CA LYS A 201 -10.28 -13.24 -19.50
C LYS A 201 -9.80 -13.70 -18.11
N ASP A 202 -8.73 -14.46 -18.04
CA ASP A 202 -8.04 -14.89 -16.80
C ASP A 202 -6.86 -13.97 -16.43
N HIS A 203 -6.71 -12.84 -17.13
CA HIS A 203 -5.66 -11.86 -16.92
C HIS A 203 -6.16 -10.66 -16.14
N PHE A 204 -5.26 -10.05 -15.37
CA PHE A 204 -5.53 -8.77 -14.76
C PHE A 204 -4.29 -7.86 -14.74
N VAL A 205 -4.56 -6.56 -14.78
CA VAL A 205 -3.55 -5.49 -14.69
C VAL A 205 -3.92 -4.53 -13.57
N VAL A 206 -2.91 -3.93 -12.95
CA VAL A 206 -3.09 -2.88 -11.94
C VAL A 206 -2.57 -1.56 -12.49
N LEU A 207 -3.44 -0.56 -12.53
CA LEU A 207 -3.14 0.79 -12.94
C LEU A 207 -3.15 1.70 -11.71
N GLY A 208 -2.00 2.30 -11.41
CA GLY A 208 -1.87 3.30 -10.36
C GLY A 208 -2.50 4.65 -10.70
N ARG A 209 -3.46 4.73 -11.62
CA ARG A 209 -4.13 5.99 -12.01
C ARG A 209 -5.61 5.78 -12.30
N THR A 210 -6.34 6.88 -12.42
CA THR A 210 -7.78 6.84 -12.67
C THR A 210 -8.04 6.27 -14.06
N ALA A 211 -9.15 5.56 -14.25
CA ALA A 211 -9.53 5.05 -15.56
C ALA A 211 -9.64 6.18 -16.61
N TRP A 212 -10.04 7.39 -16.18
CA TRP A 212 -10.11 8.60 -17.01
C TRP A 212 -8.78 8.91 -17.70
N ASP A 213 -7.64 8.61 -17.07
CA ASP A 213 -6.31 8.86 -17.63
C ASP A 213 -5.99 7.97 -18.85
N PHE A 214 -6.81 6.97 -19.14
CA PHE A 214 -6.57 5.94 -20.16
C PHE A 214 -7.73 5.76 -21.15
N MET A 215 -8.72 6.65 -21.12
CA MET A 215 -9.94 6.54 -21.92
C MET A 215 -10.07 7.65 -22.97
N ARG A 216 -8.96 8.24 -23.41
CA ARG A 216 -8.97 9.31 -24.41
C ARG A 216 -9.69 8.86 -25.69
N THR A 217 -10.59 9.69 -26.22
CA THR A 217 -11.36 9.41 -27.44
C THR A 217 -10.80 10.21 -28.63
N LYS A 218 -11.16 9.83 -29.87
CA LYS A 218 -10.66 10.49 -31.09
C LYS A 218 -11.30 11.86 -31.38
N GLY A 219 -12.52 12.10 -30.88
CA GLY A 219 -13.33 13.29 -31.22
C GLY A 219 -13.88 14.06 -30.03
N GLY A 220 -13.46 13.72 -28.80
CA GLY A 220 -13.81 14.46 -27.59
C GLY A 220 -12.70 15.44 -27.19
N PRO A 221 -12.88 16.18 -26.08
CA PRO A 221 -11.80 16.99 -25.52
C PRO A 221 -10.60 16.10 -25.17
N ASP A 222 -9.38 16.64 -25.27
CA ASP A 222 -8.14 15.94 -24.90
C ASP A 222 -8.07 15.77 -23.37
N TYR A 223 -8.86 14.83 -22.86
CA TYR A 223 -8.82 14.34 -21.49
C TYR A 223 -8.25 12.91 -21.49
N GLY A 224 -7.31 12.68 -20.59
CA GLY A 224 -6.61 11.42 -20.45
C GLY A 224 -5.30 11.36 -21.24
N ALA A 225 -4.30 10.71 -20.66
CA ALA A 225 -2.97 10.56 -21.25
C ALA A 225 -2.86 9.42 -22.26
N SER A 226 -3.81 8.48 -22.30
CA SER A 226 -3.68 7.28 -23.13
C SER A 226 -5.02 6.76 -23.64
N THR A 227 -4.99 5.95 -24.69
CA THR A 227 -6.12 5.14 -25.20
C THR A 227 -6.16 3.71 -24.65
N LEU A 228 -5.25 3.34 -23.73
CA LEU A 228 -5.07 1.97 -23.23
C LEU A 228 -6.38 1.22 -22.92
N LEU A 229 -7.32 1.84 -22.18
CA LEU A 229 -8.57 1.17 -21.78
C LEU A 229 -9.62 1.09 -22.91
N ASN A 230 -9.37 1.78 -24.02
CA ASN A 230 -10.17 1.69 -25.23
C ASN A 230 -9.65 0.61 -26.20
N LEU A 231 -8.47 0.02 -25.94
CA LEU A 231 -7.92 -1.04 -26.78
C LEU A 231 -8.72 -2.34 -26.59
N PRO A 232 -9.20 -3.00 -27.68
CA PRO A 232 -10.06 -4.18 -27.58
C PRO A 232 -9.50 -5.29 -26.68
N ARG A 233 -8.18 -5.54 -26.75
CA ARG A 233 -7.51 -6.57 -25.95
C ARG A 233 -7.56 -6.26 -24.46
N VAL A 234 -7.41 -4.99 -24.09
CA VAL A 234 -7.48 -4.54 -22.69
C VAL A 234 -8.90 -4.61 -22.15
N GLN A 235 -9.93 -4.53 -23.01
CA GLN A 235 -11.32 -4.70 -22.61
C GLN A 235 -11.66 -6.14 -22.17
N ASN A 236 -10.85 -7.13 -22.57
CA ASN A 236 -11.06 -8.54 -22.20
C ASN A 236 -10.47 -8.94 -20.85
N LEU A 237 -9.44 -8.22 -20.36
CA LEU A 237 -8.82 -8.50 -19.07
C LEU A 237 -9.46 -7.68 -17.94
N SER A 238 -9.27 -8.11 -16.70
CA SER A 238 -9.71 -7.35 -15.51
C SER A 238 -8.75 -6.21 -15.18
N VAL A 239 -9.26 -4.99 -15.05
CA VAL A 239 -8.45 -3.80 -14.77
C VAL A 239 -8.70 -3.33 -13.35
N LEU A 240 -7.65 -3.34 -12.52
CA LEU A 240 -7.67 -2.75 -11.19
C LEU A 240 -7.15 -1.31 -11.30
N ALA A 241 -7.97 -0.31 -10.99
CA ALA A 241 -7.60 1.10 -11.10
C ALA A 241 -7.94 1.84 -9.81
N ILE A 242 -7.17 2.87 -9.44
CA ILE A 242 -7.46 3.64 -8.21
C ILE A 242 -8.80 4.39 -8.30
N GLU A 243 -9.35 4.57 -9.51
CA GLU A 243 -10.72 5.01 -9.73
C GLU A 243 -11.23 4.36 -11.03
N ARG A 244 -12.39 3.69 -10.98
CA ARG A 244 -13.02 3.09 -12.18
C ARG A 244 -13.93 4.09 -12.88
N ASN A 245 -14.22 3.87 -14.16
CA ASN A 245 -15.35 4.52 -14.82
C ASN A 245 -16.66 3.86 -14.33
N PRO A 246 -17.54 4.56 -13.60
CA PRO A 246 -18.72 3.96 -13.00
C PRO A 246 -19.81 3.59 -14.02
N TRP A 247 -19.77 4.14 -15.24
CA TRP A 247 -20.79 3.94 -16.26
C TRP A 247 -20.41 2.86 -17.27
N THR A 248 -19.22 2.95 -17.86
CA THR A 248 -18.82 2.07 -18.98
C THR A 248 -17.69 1.11 -18.63
N GLY A 249 -17.06 1.25 -17.45
CA GLY A 249 -15.95 0.42 -17.00
C GLY A 249 -16.37 -0.97 -16.51
N LYS A 250 -16.97 -1.81 -17.36
CA LYS A 250 -17.48 -3.14 -16.96
C LYS A 250 -16.40 -4.09 -16.46
N ASN A 251 -15.21 -4.04 -17.05
CA ASN A 251 -14.04 -4.82 -16.66
C ASN A 251 -13.13 -4.09 -15.65
N GLN A 252 -13.58 -2.95 -15.10
CA GLN A 252 -12.77 -2.10 -14.21
C GLN A 252 -13.25 -2.20 -12.77
N HIS A 253 -12.29 -2.32 -11.85
CA HIS A 253 -12.53 -2.43 -10.43
C HIS A 253 -11.72 -1.38 -9.66
N GLY A 254 -12.41 -0.61 -8.81
CA GLY A 254 -11.80 0.43 -7.99
C GLY A 254 -10.99 -0.18 -6.85
N ILE A 255 -9.73 0.23 -6.70
CA ILE A 255 -8.84 -0.16 -5.59
C ILE A 255 -8.50 1.06 -4.72
N PRO A 256 -8.29 0.92 -3.41
CA PRO A 256 -7.91 2.03 -2.56
C PRO A 256 -6.66 2.74 -3.07
N TYR A 257 -6.65 4.07 -3.01
CA TYR A 257 -5.41 4.81 -3.24
C TYR A 257 -4.37 4.37 -2.21
N PRO A 258 -3.08 4.20 -2.59
CA PRO A 258 -2.01 3.97 -1.62
C PRO A 258 -1.92 5.13 -0.61
N SER A 259 -2.13 4.81 0.67
CA SER A 259 -1.85 5.69 1.80
C SER A 259 -0.39 5.56 2.25
N TYR A 260 0.01 6.28 3.30
CA TYR A 260 1.41 6.35 3.75
C TYR A 260 1.83 5.23 4.72
N PHE A 261 0.87 4.45 5.20
CA PHE A 261 1.07 3.43 6.23
C PHE A 261 1.10 2.04 5.60
N HIS A 262 2.15 1.27 5.89
CA HIS A 262 2.42 -0.05 5.36
C HIS A 262 2.97 -0.96 6.45
N PRO A 263 2.11 -1.58 7.28
CA PRO A 263 2.54 -2.45 8.35
C PRO A 263 3.12 -3.76 7.83
N CYS A 264 4.08 -4.30 8.56
CA CYS A 264 4.64 -5.63 8.38
C CYS A 264 3.93 -6.67 9.26
N THR A 265 3.39 -6.26 10.41
CA THR A 265 2.77 -7.18 11.39
C THR A 265 1.39 -6.72 11.87
N SER A 266 0.60 -7.68 12.35
CA SER A 266 -0.70 -7.48 12.99
C SER A 266 -0.62 -6.53 14.18
N SER A 267 0.45 -6.65 14.96
CA SER A 267 0.69 -5.76 16.11
C SER A 267 0.84 -4.30 15.70
N GLN A 268 1.56 -4.01 14.61
CA GLN A 268 1.70 -2.65 14.08
C GLN A 268 0.34 -2.09 13.62
N MET A 269 -0.46 -2.90 12.93
CA MET A 269 -1.82 -2.53 12.53
C MET A 269 -2.71 -2.22 13.75
N LEU A 270 -2.73 -3.12 14.74
CA LEU A 270 -3.53 -2.96 15.95
C LEU A 270 -3.10 -1.75 16.77
N THR A 271 -1.79 -1.49 16.85
CA THR A 271 -1.22 -0.31 17.51
C THR A 271 -1.72 0.98 16.87
N TRP A 272 -1.76 1.03 15.53
CA TRP A 272 -2.33 2.17 14.82
C TRP A 272 -3.82 2.33 15.09
N GLN A 273 -4.60 1.25 14.96
CA GLN A 273 -6.04 1.30 15.23
C GLN A 273 -6.33 1.75 16.66
N HIS A 274 -5.58 1.25 17.64
CA HIS A 274 -5.68 1.65 19.04
C HIS A 274 -5.38 3.15 19.22
N SER A 275 -4.35 3.67 18.56
CA SER A 275 -4.03 5.10 18.55
C SER A 275 -5.19 5.94 17.99
N MET A 276 -5.85 5.46 16.93
CA MET A 276 -7.03 6.14 16.36
C MET A 276 -8.27 6.09 17.24
N ARG A 277 -8.42 5.03 18.06
CA ARG A 277 -9.49 4.90 19.07
C ARG A 277 -9.30 5.89 20.21
N LEU A 278 -8.06 6.12 20.64
CA LEU A 278 -7.73 7.05 21.72
C LEU A 278 -7.60 8.52 21.29
N SER A 279 -7.53 8.78 19.98
CA SER A 279 -7.34 10.14 19.47
C SER A 279 -8.47 11.08 19.89
N LYS A 280 -8.11 12.19 20.55
CA LYS A 280 -9.05 13.27 20.88
C LYS A 280 -9.44 14.03 19.61
N ARG A 281 -10.75 14.29 19.43
CA ARG A 281 -11.30 14.92 18.22
C ARG A 281 -11.99 16.25 18.54
N PRO A 282 -11.21 17.33 18.80
CA PRO A 282 -11.77 18.64 19.15
C PRO A 282 -12.52 19.32 17.98
N HIS A 283 -12.20 18.97 16.74
CA HIS A 283 -12.86 19.56 15.57
C HIS A 283 -14.07 18.70 15.18
N LEU A 284 -15.22 19.34 14.95
CA LEU A 284 -16.39 18.65 14.42
C LEU A 284 -16.08 18.12 13.02
N PHE A 285 -15.52 18.97 12.15
CA PHE A 285 -15.18 18.57 10.80
C PHE A 285 -13.87 19.19 10.32
N SER A 286 -13.33 18.66 9.23
CA SER A 286 -12.17 19.25 8.57
C SER A 286 -12.30 19.17 7.05
N PHE A 287 -11.62 20.09 6.38
CA PHE A 287 -11.39 20.01 4.94
C PHE A 287 -9.91 20.16 4.64
N VAL A 288 -9.38 19.20 3.88
CA VAL A 288 -8.01 19.24 3.34
C VAL A 288 -8.09 19.41 1.83
N GLY A 289 -7.69 20.58 1.33
CA GLY A 289 -7.89 20.88 -0.09
C GLY A 289 -7.53 22.29 -0.53
N ALA A 290 -7.54 22.48 -1.85
CA ALA A 290 -7.47 23.79 -2.51
C ALA A 290 -8.75 24.08 -3.32
N PRO A 291 -9.04 25.35 -3.65
CA PRO A 291 -10.00 25.72 -4.69
C PRO A 291 -9.70 25.04 -6.04
N ARG A 292 -10.72 24.85 -6.89
CA ARG A 292 -10.55 24.31 -8.24
C ARG A 292 -11.46 25.05 -9.23
N LYS A 293 -10.87 25.97 -9.99
CA LYS A 293 -11.58 26.73 -11.03
C LYS A 293 -11.85 25.86 -12.27
N GLY A 294 -12.99 26.06 -12.91
CA GLY A 294 -13.28 25.48 -14.23
C GLY A 294 -13.72 24.01 -14.26
N LEU A 295 -13.89 23.35 -13.10
CA LEU A 295 -14.41 21.99 -13.01
C LEU A 295 -15.73 21.99 -12.24
N GLN A 296 -16.87 21.82 -12.92
CA GLN A 296 -18.20 21.84 -12.31
C GLN A 296 -18.34 20.83 -11.17
N ARG A 297 -17.80 19.62 -11.32
CA ARG A 297 -17.78 18.58 -10.26
C ARG A 297 -16.98 18.97 -9.01
N ALA A 298 -16.05 19.92 -9.15
CA ALA A 298 -15.23 20.44 -8.06
C ALA A 298 -15.74 21.78 -7.52
N ALA A 299 -16.86 22.30 -8.04
CA ALA A 299 -17.41 23.61 -7.67
C ALA A 299 -17.77 23.69 -6.18
N ILE A 300 -18.18 22.58 -5.56
CA ILE A 300 -18.50 22.54 -4.13
C ILE A 300 -17.30 22.88 -3.25
N ARG A 301 -16.06 22.71 -3.74
CA ARG A 301 -14.84 22.90 -2.93
C ARG A 301 -14.70 24.34 -2.43
N ASP A 302 -15.09 25.31 -3.23
CA ASP A 302 -15.00 26.72 -2.84
C ASP A 302 -15.97 27.02 -1.70
N GLU A 303 -17.17 26.44 -1.76
CA GLU A 303 -18.14 26.50 -0.67
C GLU A 303 -17.66 25.75 0.59
N LEU A 304 -17.04 24.58 0.44
CA LEU A 304 -16.45 23.85 1.57
C LEU A 304 -15.37 24.65 2.28
N ILE A 305 -14.51 25.33 1.50
CA ILE A 305 -13.45 26.17 2.04
C ILE A 305 -14.05 27.37 2.77
N LYS A 306 -15.06 28.02 2.17
CA LYS A 306 -15.76 29.14 2.78
C LYS A 306 -16.41 28.76 4.10
N GLN A 307 -17.32 27.77 4.11
CA GLN A 307 -18.02 27.37 5.33
C GLN A 307 -17.06 26.87 6.43
N CYS A 308 -15.99 26.16 6.04
CA CYS A 308 -14.98 25.73 7.00
C CYS A 308 -14.17 26.90 7.57
N GLY A 309 -13.85 27.91 6.75
CA GLY A 309 -13.15 29.12 7.20
C GLY A 309 -14.00 30.00 8.13
N GLU A 310 -15.32 30.00 7.97
CA GLU A 310 -16.27 30.74 8.80
C GLU A 310 -16.65 29.99 10.11
N SER A 311 -16.33 28.69 10.22
CA SER A 311 -16.70 27.85 11.37
C SER A 311 -15.54 27.68 12.36
N ILE A 312 -15.77 28.02 13.63
CA ILE A 312 -14.83 27.73 14.73
C ILE A 312 -14.68 26.22 15.02
N ARG A 313 -15.59 25.39 14.49
CA ARG A 313 -15.61 23.93 14.71
C ARG A 313 -14.99 23.16 13.55
N CYS A 314 -14.62 23.86 12.47
CA CYS A 314 -13.91 23.27 11.35
C CYS A 314 -12.40 23.48 11.46
N LYS A 315 -11.62 22.47 11.05
CA LYS A 315 -10.20 22.64 10.77
C LYS A 315 -9.94 22.63 9.27
N LEU A 316 -9.57 23.80 8.73
CA LEU A 316 -9.15 23.93 7.34
C LEU A 316 -7.64 23.70 7.20
N LEU A 317 -7.25 22.83 6.26
CA LEU A 317 -5.87 22.70 5.78
C LEU A 317 -5.84 23.02 4.28
N THR A 318 -5.45 24.24 3.96
CA THR A 318 -5.39 24.71 2.57
C THR A 318 -4.17 24.14 1.86
N CYS A 319 -4.40 23.42 0.77
CA CYS A 319 -3.35 22.95 -0.11
C CYS A 319 -2.95 24.07 -1.08
N ARG A 320 -1.66 24.32 -1.26
CA ARG A 320 -1.16 25.24 -2.31
C ARG A 320 -0.62 24.43 -3.48
N TYR A 321 -0.77 24.98 -4.69
CA TYR A 321 -0.21 24.38 -5.90
C TYR A 321 1.33 24.51 -5.88
N GLY A 322 2.03 23.44 -6.25
CA GLY A 322 3.50 23.41 -6.29
C GLY A 322 4.15 22.48 -5.26
N SER A 323 5.40 22.13 -5.53
CA SER A 323 6.28 21.33 -4.67
C SER A 323 7.15 22.29 -3.86
N GLY A 324 6.95 22.35 -2.54
CA GLY A 324 7.73 23.23 -1.67
C GLY A 324 7.27 23.18 -0.21
N PRO A 325 8.07 23.72 0.73
CA PRO A 325 7.79 23.69 2.17
C PRO A 325 6.49 24.39 2.58
N SER A 326 5.93 25.23 1.70
CA SER A 326 4.63 25.89 1.90
C SER A 326 3.42 25.02 1.54
N ASN A 327 3.60 23.88 0.85
CA ASN A 327 2.52 22.95 0.52
C ASN A 327 2.39 21.84 1.57
N LYS A 328 1.59 22.13 2.60
CA LYS A 328 1.33 21.20 3.72
C LYS A 328 0.62 19.90 3.31
N CYS A 329 -0.06 19.88 2.16
CA CYS A 329 -0.74 18.69 1.65
C CYS A 329 0.19 17.70 0.95
N SER A 330 1.50 17.94 0.96
CA SER A 330 2.51 16.92 0.64
C SER A 330 3.03 16.21 1.88
N SER A 331 2.69 16.69 3.09
CA SER A 331 3.15 16.15 4.36
C SER A 331 2.12 15.21 4.98
N PRO A 332 2.45 13.91 5.18
CA PRO A 332 1.54 12.95 5.81
C PRO A 332 1.20 13.33 7.24
N SER A 333 2.15 13.89 7.99
CA SER A 333 1.94 14.30 9.38
C SER A 333 0.96 15.46 9.51
N GLU A 334 0.98 16.42 8.59
CA GLU A 334 0.02 17.53 8.56
C GLU A 334 -1.40 17.02 8.22
N ILE A 335 -1.52 16.18 7.19
CA ILE A 335 -2.81 15.63 6.74
C ILE A 335 -3.43 14.76 7.84
N LEU A 336 -2.69 13.74 8.31
CA LEU A 336 -3.17 12.82 9.32
C LEU A 336 -3.33 13.52 10.68
N GLY A 337 -2.52 14.53 10.99
CA GLY A 337 -2.64 15.34 12.20
C GLY A 337 -3.94 16.14 12.27
N VAL A 338 -4.44 16.63 11.13
CA VAL A 338 -5.77 17.28 11.05
C VAL A 338 -6.89 16.26 11.08
N MET A 339 -6.80 15.20 10.27
CA MET A 339 -7.88 14.21 10.13
C MET A 339 -8.09 13.39 11.42
N SER A 340 -7.02 12.99 12.10
CA SER A 340 -7.10 12.22 13.36
C SER A 340 -7.75 13.00 14.51
N LYS A 341 -7.75 14.34 14.42
CA LYS A 341 -8.35 15.27 15.40
C LYS A 341 -9.74 15.77 15.01
N SER A 342 -10.30 15.23 13.93
CA SER A 342 -11.61 15.64 13.40
C SER A 342 -12.62 14.51 13.52
N GLN A 343 -13.90 14.82 13.80
CA GLN A 343 -14.94 13.78 13.81
C GLN A 343 -15.32 13.36 12.39
N PHE A 344 -15.49 14.36 11.51
CA PHE A 344 -15.85 14.19 10.11
C PHE A 344 -14.78 14.79 9.17
N CYS A 345 -14.55 14.17 8.02
CA CYS A 345 -13.61 14.65 7.02
C CYS A 345 -14.32 14.84 5.68
N LEU A 346 -14.34 16.08 5.19
CA LEU A 346 -15.06 16.43 3.97
C LEU A 346 -14.29 15.96 2.72
N GLN A 347 -14.88 15.01 2.00
CA GLN A 347 -14.29 14.36 0.82
C GLN A 347 -15.02 14.76 -0.47
N ALA A 348 -14.95 16.04 -0.83
CA ALA A 348 -15.45 16.51 -2.12
C ALA A 348 -14.67 15.91 -3.31
N PRO A 349 -15.29 15.81 -4.49
CA PRO A 349 -14.56 15.52 -5.73
C PRO A 349 -13.47 16.56 -6.05
N GLY A 350 -12.61 16.23 -7.02
CA GLY A 350 -11.57 17.10 -7.56
C GLY A 350 -11.42 16.89 -9.07
N ASP A 351 -10.20 16.57 -9.51
CA ASP A 351 -9.91 16.18 -10.90
C ASP A 351 -10.55 14.82 -11.28
N SER A 352 -11.05 14.08 -10.29
CA SER A 352 -11.82 12.85 -10.44
C SER A 352 -12.80 12.73 -9.25
N PHE A 353 -13.61 11.68 -9.18
CA PHE A 353 -14.61 11.54 -8.11
C PHE A 353 -14.00 11.21 -6.75
N THR A 354 -12.95 10.40 -6.73
CA THR A 354 -12.25 9.96 -5.52
C THR A 354 -10.89 10.62 -5.42
N ARG A 355 -10.39 10.75 -4.19
CA ARG A 355 -9.04 11.25 -3.91
C ARG A 355 -8.38 10.35 -2.88
N ARG A 356 -7.04 10.32 -2.85
CA ARG A 356 -6.26 9.69 -1.78
C ARG A 356 -6.76 10.05 -0.37
N SER A 357 -7.10 11.32 -0.19
CA SER A 357 -7.69 11.89 1.05
C SER A 357 -8.89 11.10 1.59
N THR A 358 -9.66 10.43 0.73
CA THR A 358 -10.75 9.54 1.16
C THR A 358 -10.21 8.38 2.01
N PHE A 359 -9.17 7.70 1.54
CA PHE A 359 -8.55 6.59 2.26
C PHE A 359 -7.68 7.06 3.42
N ASP A 360 -7.04 8.22 3.31
CA ASP A 360 -6.33 8.84 4.43
C ASP A 360 -7.28 9.20 5.60
N SER A 361 -8.53 9.58 5.30
CA SER A 361 -9.52 9.81 6.37
C SER A 361 -9.92 8.53 7.09
N VAL A 362 -10.07 7.42 6.37
CA VAL A 362 -10.29 6.10 6.97
C VAL A 362 -9.08 5.71 7.83
N LEU A 363 -7.86 5.86 7.29
CA LEU A 363 -6.62 5.62 8.02
C LEU A 363 -6.53 6.43 9.31
N ALA A 364 -7.04 7.66 9.32
CA ALA A 364 -7.08 8.54 10.49
C ALA A 364 -8.29 8.32 11.44
N GLY A 365 -9.15 7.33 11.17
CA GLY A 365 -10.39 7.10 11.92
C GLY A 365 -11.39 8.26 11.83
N CYS A 366 -11.27 9.11 10.81
CA CYS A 366 -12.14 10.25 10.57
C CYS A 366 -13.29 9.84 9.65
N ILE A 367 -14.54 10.12 10.03
CA ILE A 367 -15.70 9.65 9.25
C ILE A 367 -15.75 10.43 7.93
N PRO A 368 -15.61 9.79 6.77
CA PRO A 368 -15.67 10.47 5.49
C PRO A 368 -17.09 11.02 5.23
N VAL A 369 -17.14 12.26 4.77
CA VAL A 369 -18.35 12.93 4.28
C VAL A 369 -18.25 13.08 2.77
N PHE A 370 -19.11 12.39 2.03
CA PHE A 370 -19.11 12.37 0.57
C PHE A 370 -20.13 13.33 -0.01
N PHE A 371 -19.78 13.90 -1.16
CA PHE A 371 -20.62 14.85 -1.90
C PHE A 371 -21.03 14.34 -3.28
N SER A 372 -20.54 13.17 -3.68
CA SER A 372 -21.01 12.41 -4.83
C SER A 372 -21.01 10.92 -4.48
N ARG A 373 -22.02 10.18 -4.96
CA ARG A 373 -22.09 8.72 -4.77
C ARG A 373 -20.91 8.03 -5.44
N HIS A 374 -20.34 8.66 -6.47
CA HIS A 374 -19.20 8.14 -7.20
C HIS A 374 -17.88 8.25 -6.44
N THR A 375 -17.79 9.01 -5.34
CA THR A 375 -16.56 9.07 -4.53
C THR A 375 -16.25 7.74 -3.82
N ALA A 376 -17.27 6.95 -3.51
CA ALA A 376 -17.06 5.64 -2.88
C ALA A 376 -18.07 4.61 -3.36
N TYR A 377 -19.38 4.85 -3.24
CA TYR A 377 -20.40 3.79 -3.29
C TYR A 377 -20.54 3.07 -4.63
N THR A 378 -20.20 3.71 -5.74
CA THR A 378 -20.22 3.05 -7.07
C THR A 378 -18.90 2.35 -7.42
N GLN A 379 -17.99 2.27 -6.46
CA GLN A 379 -16.68 1.64 -6.56
C GLN A 379 -16.26 1.05 -5.21
N TYR A 380 -15.10 0.40 -5.13
CA TYR A 380 -14.55 -0.15 -3.88
C TYR A 380 -15.44 -1.14 -3.10
N MET A 381 -16.41 -1.80 -3.74
CA MET A 381 -17.31 -2.79 -3.08
C MET A 381 -16.53 -3.94 -2.41
N TRP A 382 -15.29 -4.21 -2.84
CA TRP A 382 -14.42 -5.20 -2.23
C TRP A 382 -13.82 -4.74 -0.89
N TYR A 383 -13.75 -3.43 -0.64
CA TYR A 383 -13.05 -2.82 0.50
C TYR A 383 -13.97 -2.14 1.49
N LEU A 384 -15.09 -1.61 1.01
CA LEU A 384 -16.06 -0.87 1.81
C LEU A 384 -17.33 -1.70 2.05
N PRO A 385 -18.01 -1.52 3.19
CA PRO A 385 -19.33 -2.12 3.44
C PRO A 385 -20.36 -1.67 2.40
N GLN A 386 -21.35 -2.53 2.12
CA GLN A 386 -22.47 -2.19 1.25
C GLN A 386 -23.38 -1.13 1.89
N ASP A 387 -23.61 -1.23 3.20
CA ASP A 387 -24.30 -0.18 3.94
C ASP A 387 -23.36 1.01 4.18
N ALA A 388 -23.56 2.04 3.36
CA ALA A 388 -22.78 3.27 3.40
C ALA A 388 -22.93 4.04 4.71
N GLU A 389 -24.09 3.94 5.37
CA GLU A 389 -24.40 4.71 6.57
C GLU A 389 -23.65 4.20 7.81
N GLU A 390 -23.11 2.99 7.75
CA GLU A 390 -22.28 2.43 8.81
C GLU A 390 -20.92 3.13 8.92
N TYR A 391 -20.40 3.73 7.84
CA TYR A 391 -19.01 4.23 7.81
C TYR A 391 -18.86 5.64 7.25
N SER A 392 -19.91 6.25 6.71
CA SER A 392 -19.81 7.53 6.02
C SER A 392 -21.09 8.34 6.13
N VAL A 393 -20.97 9.64 5.82
CA VAL A 393 -22.11 10.55 5.68
C VAL A 393 -22.17 11.00 4.23
N TYR A 394 -23.36 11.03 3.65
CA TYR A 394 -23.58 11.58 2.31
C TYR A 394 -24.37 12.88 2.40
N ILE A 395 -23.81 13.96 1.87
CA ILE A 395 -24.49 15.24 1.71
C ILE A 395 -24.62 15.48 0.21
N ASN A 396 -25.85 15.58 -0.29
CA ASN A 396 -26.07 15.77 -1.73
C ASN A 396 -25.51 17.12 -2.20
N GLY A 397 -24.35 17.08 -2.86
CA GLY A 397 -23.70 18.25 -3.46
C GLY A 397 -24.13 18.53 -4.91
N GLU A 398 -24.91 17.65 -5.53
CA GLU A 398 -25.30 17.72 -6.96
C GLU A 398 -26.56 18.57 -7.17
N ASN A 399 -27.42 18.72 -6.16
CA ASN A 399 -28.69 19.47 -6.25
C ASN A 399 -28.58 20.98 -5.94
N GLY A 400 -27.40 21.60 -6.04
CA GLY A 400 -27.25 23.05 -5.85
C GLY A 400 -27.64 23.57 -4.45
N ASN A 401 -27.81 22.68 -3.47
CA ASN A 401 -28.18 23.02 -2.09
C ASN A 401 -26.95 23.51 -1.29
N ALA A 402 -26.12 24.33 -1.93
CA ALA A 402 -24.98 25.04 -1.35
C ALA A 402 -25.37 25.97 -0.18
N THR A 403 -26.67 26.21 0.00
CA THR A 403 -27.27 26.95 1.13
C THR A 403 -27.35 26.15 2.43
N ARG A 404 -27.21 24.81 2.43
CA ARG A 404 -27.20 24.05 3.69
C ARG A 404 -25.84 24.18 4.35
N ARG A 405 -25.83 24.67 5.59
CA ARG A 405 -24.63 24.70 6.43
C ARG A 405 -24.24 23.27 6.78
N ILE A 406 -23.07 22.84 6.32
CA ILE A 406 -22.55 21.48 6.54
C ILE A 406 -22.42 21.19 8.04
N GLU A 407 -22.04 22.20 8.81
CA GLU A 407 -21.98 22.11 10.26
C GLU A 407 -23.32 21.65 10.87
N ASP A 408 -24.44 22.24 10.43
CA ASP A 408 -25.77 21.92 10.94
C ASP A 408 -26.18 20.49 10.59
N GLU A 409 -25.88 20.04 9.36
CA GLU A 409 -26.14 18.65 8.95
C GLU A 409 -25.33 17.65 9.78
N LEU A 410 -24.07 17.94 10.08
CA LEU A 410 -23.23 17.07 10.89
C LEU A 410 -23.63 17.09 12.38
N MET A 411 -24.13 18.22 12.89
CA MET A 411 -24.64 18.33 14.26
C MET A 411 -25.91 17.52 14.51
N LYS A 412 -26.74 17.29 13.47
CA LYS A 412 -27.95 16.48 13.58
C LYS A 412 -27.63 15.00 13.85
N ILE A 413 -26.40 14.55 13.62
CA ILE A 413 -26.00 13.16 13.80
C ILE A 413 -25.79 12.89 15.30
N PRO A 414 -26.56 11.98 15.92
CA PRO A 414 -26.42 11.71 17.34
C PRO A 414 -25.03 11.19 17.69
N ARG A 415 -24.49 11.60 18.85
CA ARG A 415 -23.15 11.20 19.33
C ARG A 415 -22.92 9.70 19.26
N GLU A 416 -23.90 8.91 19.68
CA GLU A 416 -23.82 7.45 19.66
C GLU A 416 -23.64 6.91 18.22
N ARG A 417 -24.34 7.48 17.25
CA ARG A 417 -24.19 7.12 15.83
C ARG A 417 -22.80 7.49 15.32
N VAL A 418 -22.28 8.66 15.70
CA VAL A 418 -20.90 9.09 15.38
C VAL A 418 -19.87 8.11 15.96
N GLU A 419 -20.04 7.65 17.19
CA GLU A 419 -19.15 6.69 17.83
C GLU A 419 -19.18 5.32 17.14
N ARG A 420 -20.37 4.82 16.77
CA ARG A 420 -20.52 3.59 15.98
C ARG A 420 -19.87 3.70 14.60
N MET A 421 -20.12 4.79 13.87
CA MET A 421 -19.49 5.03 12.57
C MET A 421 -17.97 5.06 12.68
N ARG A 422 -17.45 5.77 13.69
CA ARG A 422 -16.00 5.86 13.90
C ARG A 422 -15.38 4.50 14.21
N LYS A 423 -16.01 3.69 15.06
CA LYS A 423 -15.57 2.32 15.32
C LYS A 423 -15.49 1.54 14.02
N LYS A 424 -16.54 1.60 13.19
CA LYS A 424 -16.56 0.96 11.87
C LYS A 424 -15.41 1.45 10.98
N VAL A 425 -15.21 2.76 10.87
CA VAL A 425 -14.13 3.36 10.07
C VAL A 425 -12.75 2.87 10.52
N ILE A 426 -12.49 2.83 11.83
CA ILE A 426 -11.22 2.30 12.37
C ILE A 426 -11.06 0.82 12.06
N ASP A 427 -12.13 0.03 12.15
CA ASP A 427 -12.12 -1.40 11.84
C ASP A 427 -11.96 -1.66 10.32
N LEU A 428 -12.22 -0.67 9.46
CA LEU A 428 -11.95 -0.72 8.03
C LEU A 428 -10.48 -0.43 7.65
N ILE A 429 -9.66 0.13 8.55
CA ILE A 429 -8.27 0.50 8.26
C ILE A 429 -7.49 -0.65 7.59
N PRO A 430 -7.53 -1.90 8.08
CA PRO A 430 -6.86 -3.02 7.41
C PRO A 430 -7.31 -3.19 5.97
N ARG A 431 -8.62 -3.10 5.69
CA ARG A 431 -9.17 -3.35 4.34
C ARG A 431 -8.72 -2.34 3.30
N VAL A 432 -8.28 -1.13 3.70
CA VAL A 432 -7.83 -0.08 2.78
C VAL A 432 -6.32 0.15 2.82
N THR A 433 -5.60 -0.62 3.65
CA THR A 433 -4.15 -0.48 3.85
C THR A 433 -3.40 -1.57 3.10
N TYR A 434 -2.37 -1.19 2.35
CA TYR A 434 -1.46 -2.13 1.71
C TYR A 434 -0.37 -2.55 2.71
N LYS A 435 -0.14 -3.85 2.90
CA LYS A 435 1.01 -4.30 3.72
C LYS A 435 2.32 -3.98 3.04
N HIS A 436 3.37 -3.93 3.84
CA HIS A 436 4.73 -3.94 3.31
C HIS A 436 4.98 -5.17 2.39
N PRO A 437 5.68 -5.03 1.25
CA PRO A 437 6.03 -6.13 0.36
C PRO A 437 6.57 -7.38 1.08
N ASN A 438 7.48 -7.16 2.02
CA ASN A 438 8.14 -8.23 2.80
C ASN A 438 7.33 -8.72 4.03
N ALA A 439 6.07 -8.30 4.20
CA ALA A 439 5.25 -8.78 5.30
C ALA A 439 4.89 -10.26 5.12
N SER A 440 5.32 -11.10 6.06
CA SER A 440 5.06 -12.55 6.13
C SER A 440 4.07 -12.94 7.22
N ASP A 441 3.56 -11.98 8.00
CA ASP A 441 2.54 -12.20 9.03
C ASP A 441 1.20 -12.56 8.36
N ASP A 442 0.82 -13.83 8.51
CA ASP A 442 -0.40 -14.42 7.97
C ASP A 442 -1.67 -13.87 8.65
N ASP A 443 -1.58 -13.45 9.92
CA ASP A 443 -2.71 -12.90 10.70
C ASP A 443 -2.98 -11.43 10.36
N LEU A 444 -2.01 -10.73 9.76
CA LEU A 444 -2.17 -9.33 9.41
C LEU A 444 -3.26 -9.23 8.34
N LYS A 445 -4.32 -8.46 8.60
CA LYS A 445 -5.33 -8.16 7.58
C LYS A 445 -4.93 -6.93 6.77
N SER A 446 -5.26 -6.93 5.50
CA SER A 446 -4.91 -5.86 4.55
C SER A 446 -5.87 -5.80 3.36
N CYS A 447 -5.58 -4.88 2.43
CA CYS A 447 -6.27 -4.71 1.16
C CYS A 447 -6.32 -6.03 0.35
N LYS A 448 -7.54 -6.56 0.13
CA LYS A 448 -7.78 -7.83 -0.61
C LYS A 448 -8.42 -7.55 -1.97
N PHE A 449 -8.06 -8.32 -3.01
CA PHE A 449 -8.70 -8.22 -4.31
C PHE A 449 -9.64 -9.41 -4.51
N ARG A 450 -10.68 -9.21 -5.30
CA ARG A 450 -11.58 -10.29 -5.70
C ARG A 450 -11.51 -10.40 -7.21
N PHE A 451 -11.55 -11.60 -7.73
CA PHE A 451 -11.49 -11.90 -9.15
C PHE A 451 -12.65 -12.85 -9.48
N ARG A 452 -13.31 -12.68 -10.63
CA ARG A 452 -14.29 -13.69 -11.09
C ARG A 452 -13.63 -14.64 -12.05
N ASN A 453 -13.58 -15.92 -11.71
CA ASN A 453 -13.05 -16.91 -12.63
C ASN A 453 -13.93 -17.09 -13.87
N LEU A 454 -13.41 -17.82 -14.84
CA LEU A 454 -14.09 -18.10 -16.12
C LEU A 454 -15.43 -18.86 -15.94
N ARG A 455 -15.68 -19.45 -14.76
CA ARG A 455 -16.93 -20.13 -14.40
C ARG A 455 -17.92 -19.19 -13.69
N GLY A 456 -17.64 -17.89 -13.64
CA GLY A 456 -18.47 -16.89 -12.98
C GLY A 456 -18.40 -16.90 -11.45
N GLN A 457 -17.51 -17.68 -10.85
CA GLN A 457 -17.34 -17.75 -9.40
C GLN A 457 -16.41 -16.65 -8.92
N ASP A 458 -16.80 -15.95 -7.86
CA ASP A 458 -15.94 -15.00 -7.16
C ASP A 458 -14.82 -15.74 -6.43
N ILE A 459 -13.60 -15.66 -6.97
CA ILE A 459 -12.37 -16.04 -6.29
C ILE A 459 -11.85 -14.82 -5.53
N ILE A 460 -11.73 -14.93 -4.21
CA ILE A 460 -11.05 -13.91 -3.42
C ILE A 460 -9.54 -14.12 -3.57
N VAL A 461 -8.91 -13.32 -4.41
CA VAL A 461 -7.45 -13.20 -4.50
C VAL A 461 -7.00 -12.21 -3.43
N SER A 462 -7.09 -12.65 -2.19
CA SER A 462 -6.41 -11.94 -1.12
C SER A 462 -4.91 -11.97 -1.45
N ILE A 463 -4.20 -10.85 -1.37
CA ILE A 463 -2.72 -10.85 -1.39
C ILE A 463 -2.17 -11.38 -0.03
N GLU A 464 -2.96 -12.24 0.60
CA GLU A 464 -2.73 -12.94 1.85
C GLU A 464 -3.18 -14.37 1.59
N ARG A 465 -2.41 -15.32 2.10
CA ARG A 465 -2.82 -16.70 2.24
C ARG A 465 -4.22 -16.75 2.88
N THR A 466 -5.25 -17.09 2.13
CA THR A 466 -6.48 -17.55 2.77
C THR A 466 -6.40 -19.06 2.81
N ASN A 467 -6.43 -19.61 4.03
CA ASN A 467 -6.95 -20.95 4.22
C ASN A 467 -8.28 -21.04 3.48
N TYR A 468 -8.43 -22.13 2.76
CA TYR A 468 -9.60 -22.46 1.98
C TYR A 468 -10.79 -22.64 2.92
N ASP A 469 -11.57 -21.59 3.19
CA ASP A 469 -12.90 -21.78 3.78
C ASP A 469 -13.78 -22.37 2.68
N GLY A 470 -13.87 -23.70 2.69
CA GLY A 470 -14.82 -24.48 1.91
C GLY A 470 -16.24 -24.09 2.31
N GLY A 471 -16.79 -23.10 1.63
CA GLY A 471 -18.13 -22.60 1.89
C GLY A 471 -18.65 -21.84 0.69
N ALA A 472 -19.00 -22.57 -0.37
CA ALA A 472 -19.92 -22.05 -1.36
C ALA A 472 -21.28 -21.81 -0.66
N ARG A 473 -21.57 -20.56 -0.30
CA ARG A 473 -22.97 -20.13 -0.12
C ARG A 473 -23.41 -19.51 -1.43
N LEU A 474 -24.34 -20.18 -2.11
CA LEU A 474 -25.19 -19.53 -3.09
C LEU A 474 -25.97 -18.42 -2.36
N LEU A 475 -25.80 -17.19 -2.84
CA LEU A 475 -26.78 -16.10 -2.76
C LEU A 475 -26.88 -15.49 -4.15
#